data_AF-A0A4Q1ENF0-F1
#
_entry.id   AF-A0A4Q1ENF0-F1
#
_cell.length_a   1.000
_cell.length_b   1.000
_cell.length_c   1.000
_cell.angle_alpha   90.00
_cell.angle_beta   90.00
_cell.angle_gamma   90.00
#
_symmetry.space_group_name_H-M   'P 1'
#
loop_
_entity.id
_entity.type
_entity.pdbx_description
1 polymer ?
#
loop_
_entity_poly.entity_id
_entity_poly.type
_entity_poly.pdbx_seq_one_letter_code
_entity_poly.pdbx_strand_id
1 'polypeptide(L)'
;MNVKNINFESRYKLVISSLILSILVGIGYFSYLVPTWGYFGLESDEPTLEIWSFYIIFATLPSLFIPKEIIRPSMFGVWILYVFTYIPMVTGTFFDKQIIFNDKIAISFCYCLGFWGLCSFYKIKLFKSKPFNVPYRLFWTLYYFLVFTMLAYIVFLYRDNLTFVNILASEEVYQTRFAGQEIQEQAAFAGHIILWLSNAFFPFILCIGFIENDKIKKIIGISGLVILYMTMANKQYIFSIVFIYLIFKLFSSTNNKAKIFRFFKFIITPTIVLLFCNEFVDIPFVNDVVFALSGIFLFRTLYTSTLMTVYYNVFLENHPYTYFSHISIINKFVEYPYQDQLGIEVGTYFIDIDKFNANANFFITDGLSSIGLSGIILIGFFCSFIFYLFDSFSLNSNKLLGILLISVACVVLMNVSLFTTLVSGGLLFFMLLLNNNNIIKK
;
A
#
# COMPACT_ATOMS: atom_id res chain seq x y z
N MET A 1 7.64 37.73 6.34
CA MET A 1 7.07 36.51 5.73
C MET A 1 7.45 36.51 4.25
N ASN A 2 8.57 35.91 3.88
CA ASN A 2 8.99 35.85 2.47
C ASN A 2 8.22 34.74 1.76
N VAL A 3 7.42 35.13 0.77
CA VAL A 3 6.84 34.27 -0.25
C VAL A 3 8.02 33.54 -0.92
N LYS A 4 8.23 32.28 -0.53
CA LYS A 4 9.22 31.41 -1.17
C LYS A 4 8.86 31.34 -2.65
N ASN A 5 9.80 31.76 -3.51
CA ASN A 5 9.80 31.51 -4.94
C ASN A 5 9.22 30.13 -5.22
N ILE A 6 8.12 30.09 -5.96
CA ILE A 6 7.54 28.86 -6.47
C ILE A 6 8.64 28.24 -7.33
N ASN A 7 9.32 27.21 -6.81
CA ASN A 7 10.25 26.39 -7.60
C ASN A 7 9.43 25.68 -8.69
N PHE A 8 9.21 26.36 -9.82
CA PHE A 8 8.40 25.94 -10.96
C PHE A 8 8.96 24.65 -11.59
N GLU A 9 10.28 24.52 -11.62
CA GLU A 9 10.98 23.37 -12.22
C GLU A 9 10.59 22.04 -11.57
N SER A 10 10.44 22.02 -10.23
CA SER A 10 10.09 20.78 -9.50
C SER A 10 8.64 20.36 -9.71
N ARG A 11 7.71 21.33 -9.82
CA ARG A 11 6.30 21.03 -10.12
C ARG A 11 6.16 20.54 -11.56
N TYR A 12 6.81 21.20 -12.51
CA TYR A 12 6.80 20.81 -13.92
C TYR A 12 7.29 19.37 -14.12
N LYS A 13 8.41 18.98 -13.48
CA LYS A 13 8.92 17.60 -13.52
C LYS A 13 7.93 16.59 -12.96
N LEU A 14 7.21 16.94 -11.89
CA LEU A 14 6.20 16.08 -11.29
C LEU A 14 5.00 15.87 -12.21
N VAL A 15 4.50 16.93 -12.84
CA VAL A 15 3.39 16.86 -13.81
C VAL A 15 3.78 15.98 -14.99
N ILE A 16 4.96 16.21 -15.59
CA ILE A 16 5.44 15.37 -16.71
C ILE A 16 5.61 13.91 -16.28
N SER A 17 6.22 13.67 -15.12
CA SER A 17 6.44 12.29 -14.65
C SER A 17 5.12 11.58 -14.39
N SER A 18 4.13 12.30 -13.87
CA SER A 18 2.76 11.80 -13.71
C SER A 18 2.08 11.52 -15.03
N LEU A 19 2.24 12.41 -16.02
CA LEU A 19 1.66 12.24 -17.35
C LEU A 19 2.23 10.99 -18.03
N ILE A 20 3.55 10.86 -18.04
CA ILE A 20 4.25 9.68 -18.59
C ILE A 20 3.75 8.41 -17.91
N LEU A 21 3.72 8.39 -16.57
CA LEU A 21 3.25 7.22 -15.83
C LEU A 21 1.79 6.90 -16.14
N SER A 22 0.90 7.89 -16.20
CA SER A 22 -0.52 7.68 -16.49
C SER A 22 -0.71 7.11 -17.90
N ILE A 23 0.02 7.64 -18.90
CA ILE A 23 0.00 7.10 -20.26
C ILE A 23 0.47 5.65 -20.26
N LEU A 24 1.57 5.32 -19.57
CA LEU A 24 2.07 3.94 -19.51
C LEU A 24 1.10 2.98 -18.81
N VAL A 25 0.48 3.41 -17.71
CA VAL A 25 -0.53 2.61 -17.00
C VAL A 25 -1.79 2.44 -17.86
N GLY A 26 -2.20 3.46 -18.60
CA GLY A 26 -3.30 3.35 -19.55
C GLY A 26 -2.97 2.40 -20.71
N ILE A 27 -1.79 2.51 -21.31
CA ILE A 27 -1.37 1.61 -22.40
C ILE A 27 -1.34 0.17 -21.88
N GLY A 28 -0.71 -0.05 -20.72
CA GLY A 28 -0.63 -1.38 -20.14
C GLY A 28 -1.98 -1.93 -19.66
N TYR A 29 -3.02 -1.11 -19.45
CA TYR A 29 -4.38 -1.61 -19.26
C TYR A 29 -4.84 -2.42 -20.49
N PHE A 30 -4.70 -1.84 -21.68
CA PHE A 30 -5.14 -2.45 -22.94
C PHE A 30 -4.16 -3.48 -23.49
N SER A 31 -2.85 -3.29 -23.34
CA SER A 31 -1.84 -4.17 -23.93
C SER A 31 -1.43 -5.33 -23.02
N TYR A 32 -1.65 -5.22 -21.70
CA TYR A 32 -1.20 -6.23 -20.75
C TYR A 32 -2.32 -6.71 -19.82
N LEU A 33 -2.97 -5.79 -19.09
CA LEU A 33 -3.89 -6.15 -18.01
C LEU A 33 -5.10 -6.92 -18.53
N VAL A 34 -5.88 -6.35 -19.46
CA VAL A 34 -7.08 -7.02 -19.99
C VAL A 34 -6.72 -8.26 -20.81
N PRO A 35 -5.74 -8.23 -21.74
CA PRO A 35 -5.40 -9.43 -22.52
C PRO A 35 -4.89 -10.61 -21.66
N THR A 36 -4.10 -10.33 -20.61
CA THR A 36 -3.45 -11.37 -19.79
C THR A 36 -4.31 -11.79 -18.59
N TRP A 37 -5.01 -10.84 -17.98
CA TRP A 37 -5.71 -11.01 -16.71
C TRP A 37 -7.21 -10.72 -16.79
N GLY A 38 -7.76 -10.51 -18.01
CA GLY A 38 -9.19 -10.22 -18.23
C GLY A 38 -10.14 -11.31 -17.73
N TYR A 39 -9.66 -12.55 -17.57
CA TYR A 39 -10.40 -13.63 -16.93
C TYR A 39 -10.80 -13.32 -15.47
N PHE A 40 -10.19 -12.31 -14.85
CA PHE A 40 -10.67 -11.74 -13.58
C PHE A 40 -11.94 -10.87 -13.74
N GLY A 41 -12.65 -10.92 -14.87
CA GLY A 41 -13.88 -10.13 -15.09
C GLY A 41 -13.63 -8.67 -15.42
N LEU A 42 -12.43 -8.33 -15.91
CA LEU A 42 -12.16 -7.00 -16.47
C LEU A 42 -12.57 -6.96 -17.93
N GLU A 43 -13.19 -5.86 -18.33
CA GLU A 43 -13.57 -5.67 -19.72
C GLU A 43 -13.19 -4.27 -20.21
N SER A 44 -12.49 -4.18 -21.34
CA SER A 44 -12.05 -2.89 -21.88
C SER A 44 -13.15 -2.16 -22.64
N ASP A 45 -13.31 -0.87 -22.34
CA ASP A 45 -14.04 0.07 -23.18
C ASP A 45 -13.27 0.37 -24.48
N GLU A 46 -13.94 0.86 -25.51
CA GLU A 46 -13.24 1.30 -26.72
C GLU A 46 -12.34 2.50 -26.41
N PRO A 47 -11.06 2.53 -26.85
CA PRO A 47 -10.11 3.57 -26.51
C PRO A 47 -10.37 4.87 -27.29
N THR A 48 -11.51 5.52 -27.03
CA THR A 48 -11.88 6.79 -27.66
C THR A 48 -11.02 7.95 -27.15
N LEU A 49 -10.85 8.98 -27.98
CA LEU A 49 -10.11 10.19 -27.59
C LEU A 49 -10.73 10.86 -26.36
N GLU A 50 -12.05 10.78 -26.20
CA GLU A 50 -12.78 11.33 -25.05
C GLU A 50 -12.39 10.64 -23.74
N ILE A 51 -12.49 9.31 -23.69
CA ILE A 51 -12.13 8.53 -22.50
C ILE A 51 -10.67 8.77 -22.11
N TRP A 52 -9.75 8.73 -23.08
CA TRP A 52 -8.33 9.02 -22.84
C TRP A 52 -8.07 10.44 -22.34
N SER A 53 -8.78 11.43 -22.88
CA SER A 53 -8.63 12.82 -22.47
C SER A 53 -9.06 13.02 -21.01
N PHE A 54 -10.24 12.51 -20.64
CA PHE A 54 -10.71 12.59 -19.26
C PHE A 54 -9.83 11.77 -18.30
N TYR A 55 -9.41 10.56 -18.69
CA TYR A 55 -8.48 9.74 -17.92
C TYR A 55 -7.19 10.51 -17.61
N ILE A 56 -6.53 11.08 -18.62
CA ILE A 56 -5.27 11.81 -18.43
C ILE A 56 -5.49 13.02 -17.53
N ILE A 57 -6.58 13.76 -17.71
CA ILE A 57 -6.92 14.91 -16.86
C ILE A 57 -7.02 14.46 -15.40
N PHE A 58 -7.88 13.49 -15.08
CA PHE A 58 -8.09 13.05 -13.70
C PHE A 58 -6.88 12.35 -13.09
N ALA A 59 -6.17 11.52 -13.85
CA ALA A 59 -5.00 10.79 -13.38
C ALA A 59 -3.84 11.73 -13.03
N THR A 60 -3.67 12.83 -13.76
CA THR A 60 -2.59 13.80 -13.55
C THR A 60 -2.96 14.97 -12.64
N LEU A 61 -4.26 15.23 -12.41
CA LEU A 61 -4.72 16.39 -11.65
C LEU A 61 -4.08 16.54 -10.26
N PRO A 62 -3.90 15.46 -9.45
CA PRO A 62 -3.25 15.62 -8.15
C PRO A 62 -1.79 16.06 -8.21
N SER A 63 -1.09 15.80 -9.33
CA SER A 63 0.29 16.28 -9.52
C SER A 63 0.42 17.81 -9.39
N LEU A 64 -0.69 18.57 -9.52
CA LEU A 64 -0.73 20.01 -9.33
C LEU A 64 -0.68 20.43 -7.85
N PHE A 65 -1.26 19.63 -6.94
CA PHE A 65 -1.42 20.00 -5.53
C PHE A 65 -0.65 19.13 -4.53
N ILE A 66 -0.22 17.91 -4.89
CA ILE A 66 0.57 17.07 -3.98
C ILE A 66 1.90 17.73 -3.60
N PRO A 67 2.54 17.35 -2.47
CA PRO A 67 3.81 17.93 -2.06
C PRO A 67 4.90 17.72 -3.12
N LYS A 68 5.61 18.78 -3.50
CA LYS A 68 6.75 18.70 -4.45
C LYS A 68 8.08 18.37 -3.78
N GLU A 69 8.15 18.54 -2.47
CA GLU A 69 9.32 18.28 -1.64
C GLU A 69 8.89 17.51 -0.40
N ILE A 70 9.70 16.54 0.02
CA ILE A 70 9.46 15.78 1.25
C ILE A 70 10.04 16.57 2.40
N ILE A 71 9.22 17.42 3.00
CA ILE A 71 9.57 18.17 4.23
C ILE A 71 9.27 17.28 5.44
N ARG A 72 8.11 16.63 5.44
CA ARG A 72 7.66 15.68 6.46
C ARG A 72 7.64 14.26 5.91
N PRO A 73 7.90 13.23 6.74
CA PRO A 73 7.86 11.84 6.28
C PRO A 73 6.59 11.46 5.52
N SER A 74 5.40 11.83 6.02
CA SER A 74 4.12 11.42 5.43
C SER A 74 3.89 11.90 3.99
N MET A 75 4.58 12.96 3.58
CA MET A 75 4.53 13.47 2.21
C MET A 75 5.04 12.45 1.20
N PHE A 76 5.96 11.56 1.60
CA PHE A 76 6.37 10.45 0.75
C PHE A 76 5.29 9.36 0.68
N GLY A 77 4.57 9.13 1.78
CA GLY A 77 3.40 8.23 1.78
C GLY A 77 2.35 8.66 0.76
N VAL A 78 2.09 9.96 0.62
CA VAL A 78 1.21 10.47 -0.45
C VAL A 78 1.74 10.18 -1.85
N TRP A 79 3.05 10.20 -2.09
CA TRP A 79 3.58 9.82 -3.40
C TRP A 79 3.39 8.34 -3.71
N ILE A 80 3.55 7.47 -2.71
CA ILE A 80 3.26 6.04 -2.83
C ILE A 80 1.78 5.84 -3.18
N LEU A 81 0.87 6.43 -2.39
CA LEU A 81 -0.57 6.32 -2.63
C LEU A 81 -0.99 6.96 -3.95
N TYR A 82 -0.31 8.01 -4.41
CA TYR A 82 -0.60 8.61 -5.71
C TYR A 82 -0.32 7.64 -6.86
N VAL A 83 0.88 7.04 -6.83
CA VAL A 83 1.38 6.17 -7.90
C VAL A 83 0.68 4.81 -7.91
N PHE A 84 0.48 4.20 -6.74
CA PHE A 84 0.03 2.81 -6.64
C PHE A 84 -1.43 2.65 -6.24
N THR A 85 -2.12 3.74 -5.90
CA THR A 85 -3.53 3.70 -5.52
C THR A 85 -4.35 4.62 -6.40
N TYR A 86 -4.08 5.93 -6.37
CA TYR A 86 -4.90 6.91 -7.10
C TYR A 86 -4.88 6.72 -8.62
N ILE A 87 -3.70 6.71 -9.26
CA ILE A 87 -3.61 6.54 -10.72
C ILE A 87 -4.28 5.22 -11.15
N PRO A 88 -3.98 4.06 -10.54
CA PRO A 88 -4.68 2.81 -10.84
C PRO A 88 -6.19 2.83 -10.66
N MET A 89 -6.71 3.50 -9.62
CA MET A 89 -8.16 3.63 -9.40
C MET A 89 -8.83 4.43 -10.54
N VAL A 90 -8.21 5.54 -10.95
CA VAL A 90 -8.68 6.33 -12.10
C VAL A 90 -8.60 5.51 -13.40
N THR A 91 -7.54 4.70 -13.57
CA THR A 91 -7.41 3.78 -14.72
C THR A 91 -8.58 2.80 -14.79
N GLY A 92 -8.91 2.13 -13.68
CA GLY A 92 -10.01 1.15 -13.66
C GLY A 92 -11.36 1.80 -13.90
N THR A 93 -11.55 3.00 -13.34
CA THR A 93 -12.78 3.79 -13.54
C THR A 93 -12.99 4.16 -15.01
N PHE A 94 -11.95 4.64 -15.71
CA PHE A 94 -12.12 5.14 -17.07
C PHE A 94 -12.13 4.07 -18.14
N PHE A 95 -11.32 3.02 -18.00
CA PHE A 95 -11.10 2.05 -19.08
C PHE A 95 -11.90 0.77 -18.97
N ASP A 96 -12.57 0.49 -17.84
CA ASP A 96 -13.51 -0.62 -17.77
C ASP A 96 -14.88 -0.22 -18.33
N LYS A 97 -15.51 -1.08 -19.14
CA LYS A 97 -16.82 -0.80 -19.75
C LYS A 97 -18.00 -1.06 -18.81
N GLN A 98 -17.80 -1.77 -17.71
CA GLN A 98 -18.87 -2.04 -16.74
C GLN A 98 -19.30 -0.78 -15.98
N ILE A 99 -18.44 0.23 -15.89
CA ILE A 99 -18.75 1.52 -15.27
C ILE A 99 -19.32 2.46 -16.34
N ILE A 100 -20.51 3.01 -16.13
CA ILE A 100 -21.17 3.91 -17.08
C ILE A 100 -20.44 5.27 -17.12
N PHE A 101 -20.34 5.88 -18.31
CA PHE A 101 -19.56 7.11 -18.54
C PHE A 101 -19.84 8.26 -17.55
N ASN A 102 -21.12 8.53 -17.24
CA ASN A 102 -21.49 9.58 -16.28
C ASN A 102 -20.92 9.30 -14.89
N ASP A 103 -20.92 8.03 -14.47
CA ASP A 103 -20.37 7.60 -13.19
C ASP A 103 -18.83 7.66 -13.21
N LYS A 104 -18.18 7.39 -14.36
CA LYS A 104 -16.71 7.52 -14.50
C LYS A 104 -16.22 8.91 -14.05
N ILE A 105 -16.92 9.97 -14.47
CA ILE A 105 -16.60 11.35 -14.12
C ILE A 105 -16.86 11.62 -12.64
N ALA A 106 -18.03 11.23 -12.13
CA ALA A 106 -18.41 11.46 -10.74
C ALA A 106 -17.47 10.74 -9.75
N ILE A 107 -17.20 9.46 -10.01
CA ILE A 107 -16.27 8.62 -9.24
C ILE A 107 -14.88 9.25 -9.23
N SER A 108 -14.33 9.58 -10.41
CA SER A 108 -12.98 10.15 -10.53
C SER A 108 -12.87 11.53 -9.89
N PHE A 109 -13.93 12.34 -9.95
CA PHE A 109 -13.98 13.61 -9.24
C PHE A 109 -13.96 13.42 -7.71
N CYS A 110 -14.74 12.47 -7.18
CA CYS A 110 -14.71 12.12 -5.77
C CYS A 110 -13.36 11.54 -5.32
N TYR A 111 -12.71 10.70 -6.14
CA TYR A 111 -11.32 10.28 -5.90
C TYR A 111 -10.37 11.47 -5.83
N CYS A 112 -10.48 12.43 -6.77
CA CYS A 112 -9.65 13.63 -6.75
C CYS A 112 -9.89 14.47 -5.49
N LEU A 113 -11.15 14.65 -5.07
CA LEU A 113 -11.50 15.37 -3.84
C LEU A 113 -11.00 14.65 -2.59
N GLY A 114 -11.12 13.32 -2.52
CA GLY A 114 -10.55 12.52 -1.42
C GLY A 114 -9.04 12.63 -1.38
N PHE A 115 -8.37 12.59 -2.52
CA PHE A 115 -6.91 12.73 -2.60
C PHE A 115 -6.44 14.17 -2.29
N TRP A 116 -7.24 15.18 -2.64
CA TRP A 116 -7.04 16.55 -2.20
C TRP A 116 -7.20 16.67 -0.67
N GLY A 117 -8.23 16.06 -0.10
CA GLY A 117 -8.44 15.92 1.34
C GLY A 117 -7.24 15.30 2.04
N LEU A 118 -6.65 14.24 1.46
CA LEU A 118 -5.42 13.58 1.95
C LEU A 118 -4.23 14.55 2.07
N CYS A 119 -4.17 15.60 1.24
CA CYS A 119 -3.10 16.60 1.28
C CYS A 119 -3.37 17.80 2.20
N SER A 120 -4.57 17.91 2.77
CA SER A 120 -5.06 19.15 3.40
C SER A 120 -4.29 19.53 4.68
N PHE A 121 -3.82 18.58 5.49
CA PHE A 121 -3.16 18.87 6.77
C PHE A 121 -1.68 19.27 6.66
N TYR A 122 -1.09 19.30 5.46
CA TYR A 122 0.34 19.62 5.28
C TYR A 122 0.71 21.07 5.54
N LYS A 123 -0.26 21.98 5.44
CA LYS A 123 -0.05 23.40 5.79
C LYS A 123 -0.23 23.67 7.29
N ILE A 124 -0.84 22.74 8.02
CA ILE A 124 -1.10 22.89 9.46
C ILE A 124 0.19 22.72 10.23
N LYS A 125 0.45 23.59 11.21
CA LYS A 125 1.61 23.49 12.10
C LYS A 125 1.53 22.20 12.91
N LEU A 126 2.59 21.40 12.89
CA LEU A 126 2.68 20.16 13.65
C LEU A 126 2.62 20.49 15.15
N PHE A 127 1.83 19.73 15.90
CA PHE A 127 1.86 19.80 17.35
C PHE A 127 3.15 19.12 17.84
N LYS A 128 3.69 19.61 18.95
CA LYS A 128 4.90 19.05 19.54
C LYS A 128 4.49 18.01 20.57
N SER A 129 4.54 16.74 20.20
CA SER A 129 4.44 15.64 21.14
C SER A 129 5.57 15.71 22.18
N LYS A 130 5.27 15.37 23.43
CA LYS A 130 6.31 15.20 24.45
C LYS A 130 6.99 13.85 24.19
N PRO A 131 8.30 13.84 23.86
CA PRO A 131 8.97 12.59 23.53
C PRO A 131 9.08 11.69 24.76
N PHE A 132 9.02 10.39 24.53
CA PHE A 132 9.43 9.41 25.52
C PHE A 132 10.96 9.44 25.64
N ASN A 133 11.47 9.34 26.86
CA ASN A 133 12.90 9.31 27.17
C ASN A 133 13.29 7.97 27.80
N VAL A 134 12.91 6.87 27.14
CA VAL A 134 13.31 5.53 27.59
C VAL A 134 14.79 5.35 27.25
N PRO A 135 15.66 4.93 28.19
CA PRO A 135 17.07 4.69 27.90
C PRO A 135 17.27 3.66 26.77
N TYR A 136 18.26 3.88 25.88
CA TYR A 136 18.51 3.02 24.70
C TYR A 136 18.54 1.52 25.04
N ARG A 137 19.32 1.14 26.06
CA ARG A 137 19.45 -0.27 26.47
C ARG A 137 18.13 -0.85 26.95
N LEU A 138 17.42 -0.14 27.83
CA LEU A 138 16.13 -0.58 28.36
C LEU A 138 15.09 -0.72 27.25
N PHE A 139 15.02 0.25 26.34
CA PHE A 139 14.11 0.20 25.20
C PHE A 139 14.35 -1.05 24.35
N TRP A 140 15.58 -1.30 23.91
CA TRP A 140 15.88 -2.46 23.07
C TRP A 140 15.71 -3.79 23.79
N THR A 141 16.02 -3.89 25.09
CA THR A 141 15.76 -5.09 25.88
C THR A 141 14.27 -5.42 25.94
N LEU A 142 13.42 -4.45 26.30
CA LEU A 142 11.97 -4.64 26.36
C LEU A 142 11.38 -4.94 24.98
N TYR A 143 11.86 -4.22 23.96
CA TYR A 143 11.42 -4.39 22.58
C TYR A 143 11.74 -5.80 22.06
N TYR A 144 12.97 -6.27 22.22
CA TYR A 144 13.34 -7.63 21.82
C TYR A 144 12.61 -8.69 22.63
N PHE A 145 12.45 -8.50 23.93
CA PHE A 145 11.68 -9.42 24.76
C PHE A 145 10.24 -9.57 24.23
N LEU A 146 9.57 -8.46 23.91
CA LEU A 146 8.23 -8.47 23.34
C LEU A 146 8.18 -9.20 21.99
N VAL A 147 9.07 -8.82 21.07
CA VAL A 147 9.13 -9.39 19.70
C VAL A 147 9.43 -10.88 19.72
N PHE A 148 10.41 -11.32 20.51
CA PHE A 148 10.77 -12.74 20.59
C PHE A 148 9.71 -13.56 21.32
N THR A 149 9.01 -13.00 22.30
CA THR A 149 7.87 -13.68 22.94
C THR A 149 6.73 -13.90 21.94
N MET A 150 6.38 -12.87 21.18
CA MET A 150 5.37 -12.96 20.11
C MET A 150 5.79 -13.95 19.02
N LEU A 151 7.06 -13.90 18.59
CA LEU A 151 7.59 -14.84 17.59
C LEU A 151 7.58 -16.28 18.11
N ALA A 152 8.00 -16.50 19.36
CA ALA A 152 8.00 -17.84 19.97
C ALA A 152 6.58 -18.43 20.04
N TYR A 153 5.58 -17.60 20.37
CA TYR A 153 4.17 -18.00 20.33
C TYR A 153 3.74 -18.44 18.92
N ILE A 154 4.07 -17.66 17.88
CA ILE A 154 3.74 -18.02 16.48
C ILE A 154 4.48 -19.28 16.04
N VAL A 155 5.78 -19.38 16.31
CA VAL A 155 6.57 -20.57 15.96
C VAL A 155 6.04 -21.81 16.66
N PHE A 156 5.64 -21.71 17.93
CA PHE A 156 5.03 -22.82 18.66
C PHE A 156 3.68 -23.25 18.06
N LEU A 157 2.86 -22.27 17.66
CA LEU A 157 1.55 -22.53 17.07
C LEU A 157 1.66 -23.19 15.68
N TYR A 158 2.60 -22.73 14.85
CA TYR A 158 2.81 -23.22 13.48
C TYR A 158 3.86 -24.32 13.37
N ARG A 159 4.41 -24.84 14.49
CA ARG A 159 5.60 -25.71 14.52
C ARG A 159 5.54 -26.91 13.57
N ASP A 160 4.35 -27.47 13.37
CA ASP A 160 4.12 -28.66 12.54
C ASP A 160 3.94 -28.31 11.04
N ASN A 161 3.70 -27.02 10.73
CA ASN A 161 3.42 -26.48 9.40
C ASN A 161 4.43 -25.43 8.91
N LEU A 162 5.56 -25.24 9.62
CA LEU A 162 6.61 -24.31 9.20
C LEU A 162 7.40 -24.87 8.01
N THR A 163 7.08 -24.40 6.80
CA THR A 163 7.74 -24.85 5.56
C THR A 163 8.25 -23.67 4.74
N PHE A 164 9.47 -23.80 4.23
CA PHE A 164 10.00 -22.84 3.25
C PHE A 164 9.69 -23.34 1.84
N VAL A 165 8.63 -22.82 1.25
CA VAL A 165 8.22 -23.15 -0.12
C VAL A 165 8.87 -22.24 -1.16
N ASN A 166 8.94 -22.71 -2.41
CA ASN A 166 9.48 -21.90 -3.48
C ASN A 166 8.58 -20.68 -3.75
N ILE A 167 9.13 -19.47 -3.62
CA ILE A 167 8.41 -18.21 -3.82
C ILE A 167 7.83 -18.11 -5.25
N LEU A 168 8.40 -18.80 -6.23
CA LEU A 168 7.93 -18.80 -7.62
C LEU A 168 6.89 -19.89 -7.91
N ALA A 169 6.81 -20.95 -7.11
CA ALA A 169 5.83 -22.02 -7.29
C ALA A 169 4.46 -21.57 -6.76
N SER A 170 3.47 -21.41 -7.64
CA SER A 170 2.12 -20.97 -7.25
C SER A 170 1.42 -22.00 -6.38
N GLU A 171 1.43 -23.28 -6.77
CA GLU A 171 0.69 -24.35 -6.12
C GLU A 171 1.12 -24.60 -4.66
N GLU A 172 2.41 -24.82 -4.42
CA GLU A 172 2.96 -25.02 -3.06
C GLU A 172 2.65 -23.84 -2.12
N VAL A 173 2.71 -22.62 -2.67
CA VAL A 173 2.39 -21.39 -1.92
C VAL A 173 0.92 -21.36 -1.51
N TYR A 174 0.00 -21.78 -2.39
CA TYR A 174 -1.42 -21.83 -2.06
C TYR A 174 -1.72 -22.92 -1.03
N GLN A 175 -1.17 -24.13 -1.20
CA GLN A 175 -1.36 -25.23 -0.22
C GLN A 175 -0.88 -24.83 1.18
N THR A 176 0.32 -24.25 1.28
CA THR A 176 0.88 -23.77 2.55
C THR A 176 0.01 -22.67 3.17
N ARG A 177 -0.56 -21.80 2.33
CA ARG A 177 -1.45 -20.73 2.81
C ARG A 177 -2.75 -21.27 3.38
N PHE A 178 -3.39 -22.22 2.71
CA PHE A 178 -4.62 -22.84 3.19
C PHE A 178 -4.38 -23.55 4.54
N ALA A 179 -3.34 -24.36 4.65
CA ALA A 179 -2.97 -25.00 5.92
C ALA A 179 -2.66 -23.97 7.02
N GLY A 180 -2.05 -22.85 6.67
CA GLY A 180 -1.78 -21.77 7.61
C GLY A 180 -3.04 -21.00 8.06
N GLN A 181 -4.04 -20.88 7.18
CA GLN A 181 -5.33 -20.23 7.47
C GLN A 181 -6.15 -21.06 8.46
N GLU A 182 -6.19 -22.38 8.30
CA GLU A 182 -6.88 -23.27 9.25
C GLU A 182 -6.35 -23.13 10.68
N ILE A 183 -5.03 -23.03 10.85
CA ILE A 183 -4.42 -22.78 12.17
C ILE A 183 -4.83 -21.40 12.70
N GLN A 184 -4.84 -20.38 11.84
CA GLN A 184 -5.18 -19.03 12.23
C GLN A 184 -6.64 -18.91 12.70
N GLU A 185 -7.56 -19.60 12.04
CA GLU A 185 -8.99 -19.62 12.40
C GLU A 185 -9.21 -20.23 13.79
N GLN A 186 -8.40 -21.22 14.18
CA GLN A 186 -8.45 -21.84 15.50
C GLN A 186 -7.87 -20.96 16.62
N ALA A 187 -7.04 -19.97 16.28
CA ALA A 187 -6.33 -19.11 17.22
C ALA A 187 -6.59 -17.63 16.93
N ALA A 188 -7.71 -17.11 17.45
CA ALA A 188 -8.22 -15.76 17.17
C ALA A 188 -7.17 -14.62 17.26
N PHE A 189 -6.17 -14.74 18.13
CA PHE A 189 -5.15 -13.70 18.32
C PHE A 189 -3.89 -13.87 17.45
N ALA A 190 -3.68 -15.04 16.83
CA ALA A 190 -2.49 -15.32 16.03
C ALA A 190 -2.40 -14.40 14.80
N GLY A 191 -3.52 -14.15 14.13
CA GLY A 191 -3.58 -13.25 12.97
C GLY A 191 -3.09 -11.83 13.29
N HIS A 192 -3.54 -11.26 14.41
CA HIS A 192 -3.09 -9.94 14.84
C HIS A 192 -1.59 -9.91 15.16
N ILE A 193 -1.06 -10.91 15.86
CA ILE A 193 0.37 -11.00 16.14
C ILE A 193 1.19 -11.12 14.86
N ILE A 194 0.77 -11.95 13.90
CA ILE A 194 1.45 -12.08 12.59
C ILE A 194 1.48 -10.74 11.86
N LEU A 195 0.36 -9.99 11.85
CA LEU A 195 0.30 -8.68 11.22
C LEU A 195 1.20 -7.66 11.94
N TRP A 196 1.23 -7.68 13.28
CA TRP A 196 2.10 -6.82 14.06
C TRP A 196 3.58 -7.10 13.80
N LEU A 197 3.97 -8.37 13.84
CA LEU A 197 5.36 -8.77 13.59
C LEU A 197 5.79 -8.44 12.15
N SER A 198 4.95 -8.76 11.16
CA SER A 198 5.29 -8.60 9.74
C SER A 198 5.23 -7.16 9.24
N ASN A 199 4.29 -6.34 9.73
CA ASN A 199 4.08 -4.98 9.22
C ASN A 199 4.63 -3.88 10.15
N ALA A 200 4.93 -4.20 11.42
CA ALA A 200 5.45 -3.22 12.39
C ALA A 200 6.82 -3.61 12.92
N PHE A 201 6.90 -4.70 13.67
CA PHE A 201 8.05 -4.93 14.55
C PHE A 201 9.33 -5.34 13.80
N PHE A 202 9.26 -6.32 12.89
CA PHE A 202 10.43 -6.70 12.09
C PHE A 202 10.85 -5.62 11.07
N PRO A 203 9.92 -4.98 10.33
CA PRO A 203 10.25 -3.82 9.51
C PRO A 203 10.98 -2.72 10.29
N PHE A 204 10.53 -2.40 11.50
CA PHE A 204 11.20 -1.40 12.34
C PHE A 204 12.63 -1.78 12.70
N ILE A 205 12.87 -3.02 13.16
CA ILE A 205 14.23 -3.51 13.45
C ILE A 205 15.11 -3.41 12.20
N LEU A 206 14.57 -3.82 11.05
CA LEU A 206 15.28 -3.80 9.78
C LEU A 206 15.64 -2.38 9.33
N CYS A 207 14.70 -1.42 9.45
CA CYS A 207 14.95 -0.02 9.16
C CYS A 207 16.07 0.56 10.03
N ILE A 208 16.04 0.30 11.34
CA ILE A 208 17.12 0.72 12.24
C ILE A 208 18.44 0.04 11.85
N GLY A 209 18.42 -1.25 11.54
CA GLY A 209 19.61 -1.99 11.11
C GLY A 209 20.26 -1.38 9.87
N PHE A 210 19.48 -0.92 8.89
CA PHE A 210 20.03 -0.20 7.73
C PHE A 210 20.59 1.17 8.10
N ILE A 211 19.90 1.95 8.94
CA ILE A 211 20.34 3.30 9.34
C ILE A 211 21.61 3.26 10.19
N GLU A 212 21.68 2.38 11.19
CA GLU A 212 22.84 2.23 12.07
C GLU A 212 23.96 1.37 11.45
N ASN A 213 23.72 0.80 10.26
CA ASN A 213 24.56 -0.22 9.66
C ASN A 213 24.83 -1.44 10.57
N ASP A 214 23.91 -1.73 11.51
CA ASP A 214 24.03 -2.82 12.48
C ASP A 214 23.67 -4.17 11.83
N LYS A 215 24.65 -5.07 11.71
CA LYS A 215 24.47 -6.39 11.09
C LYS A 215 23.48 -7.27 11.86
N ILE A 216 23.48 -7.22 13.18
CA ILE A 216 22.62 -8.07 14.02
C ILE A 216 21.16 -7.68 13.81
N LYS A 217 20.86 -6.37 13.82
CA LYS A 217 19.49 -5.88 13.57
C LYS A 217 18.99 -6.27 12.17
N LYS A 218 19.84 -6.15 11.14
CA LYS A 218 19.47 -6.59 9.79
C LYS A 218 19.14 -8.07 9.75
N ILE A 219 19.98 -8.92 10.36
CA ILE A 219 19.76 -10.37 10.41
C ILE A 219 18.47 -10.70 11.16
N ILE A 220 18.22 -10.08 12.32
CA ILE A 220 16.98 -10.29 13.09
C ILE A 220 15.74 -9.88 12.27
N GLY A 221 15.76 -8.69 11.65
CA GLY A 221 14.63 -8.22 10.83
C GLY A 221 14.36 -9.11 9.62
N ILE A 222 15.40 -9.54 8.90
CA ILE A 222 15.29 -10.43 7.74
C ILE A 222 14.81 -11.82 8.16
N SER A 223 15.45 -12.43 9.16
CA SER A 223 15.10 -13.78 9.63
C SER A 223 13.67 -13.83 10.17
N GLY A 224 13.23 -12.81 10.91
CA GLY A 224 11.85 -12.72 11.38
C GLY A 224 10.83 -12.72 10.25
N LEU A 225 11.05 -11.93 9.20
CA LEU A 225 10.17 -11.89 8.03
C LEU A 225 10.20 -13.19 7.23
N VAL A 226 11.35 -13.87 7.15
CA VAL A 226 11.47 -15.19 6.52
C VAL A 226 10.72 -16.25 7.33
N ILE A 227 10.83 -16.25 8.66
CA ILE A 227 10.09 -17.18 9.52
C ILE A 227 8.58 -16.97 9.37
N LEU A 228 8.10 -15.72 9.32
CA LEU A 228 6.69 -15.43 9.06
C LEU A 228 6.26 -15.80 7.63
N TYR A 229 7.17 -15.79 6.65
CA TYR A 229 6.85 -16.32 5.34
C TYR A 229 6.58 -17.82 5.40
N MET A 230 7.34 -18.56 6.21
CA MET A 230 7.17 -20.01 6.38
C MET A 230 5.86 -20.43 7.06
N THR A 231 5.07 -19.49 7.62
CA THR A 231 3.79 -19.83 8.25
C THR A 231 2.62 -19.85 7.27
N MET A 232 2.59 -18.94 6.28
CA MET A 232 1.44 -18.77 5.36
C MET A 232 1.84 -18.51 3.90
N ALA A 233 3.13 -18.69 3.58
CA ALA A 233 3.72 -18.40 2.28
C ALA A 233 3.32 -17.01 1.71
N ASN A 234 3.21 -16.00 2.58
CA ASN A 234 2.84 -14.65 2.16
C ASN A 234 4.07 -13.92 1.57
N LYS A 235 4.14 -13.88 0.24
CA LYS A 235 5.25 -13.29 -0.51
C LYS A 235 5.51 -11.82 -0.15
N GLN A 236 4.50 -11.09 0.34
CA GLN A 236 4.63 -9.69 0.77
C GLN A 236 5.72 -9.52 1.85
N TYR A 237 5.90 -10.50 2.74
CA TYR A 237 6.90 -10.41 3.81
C TYR A 237 8.33 -10.39 3.26
N ILE A 238 8.62 -11.25 2.28
CA ILE A 238 9.92 -11.28 1.60
C ILE A 238 10.13 -10.01 0.76
N PHE A 239 9.12 -9.61 -0.01
CA PHE A 239 9.22 -8.39 -0.83
C PHE A 239 9.33 -7.11 0.00
N SER A 240 8.82 -7.10 1.24
CA SER A 240 9.00 -5.97 2.16
C SER A 240 10.47 -5.71 2.49
N ILE A 241 11.31 -6.75 2.56
CA ILE A 241 12.76 -6.61 2.79
C ILE A 241 13.39 -5.83 1.64
N VAL A 242 13.09 -6.26 0.41
CA VAL A 242 13.60 -5.64 -0.82
C VAL A 242 13.10 -4.21 -0.93
N PHE A 243 11.81 -4.00 -0.68
CA PHE A 243 11.18 -2.68 -0.71
C PHE A 243 11.83 -1.71 0.28
N ILE A 244 11.98 -2.09 1.55
CA ILE A 244 12.63 -1.26 2.58
C ILE A 244 14.07 -0.90 2.17
N TYR A 245 14.83 -1.88 1.65
CA TYR A 245 16.19 -1.64 1.18
C TYR A 245 16.26 -0.64 0.01
N LEU A 246 15.35 -0.77 -0.96
CA LEU A 246 15.26 0.13 -2.12
C LEU A 246 14.91 1.56 -1.70
N ILE A 247 13.92 1.74 -0.82
CA ILE A 247 13.57 3.06 -0.27
C ILE A 247 14.76 3.62 0.54
N PHE A 248 15.43 2.80 1.34
CA PHE A 248 16.63 3.23 2.06
C PHE A 248 17.70 3.74 1.11
N LYS A 249 18.03 3.02 0.03
CA LYS A 249 19.00 3.46 -0.99
C LYS A 249 18.55 4.73 -1.71
N LEU A 250 17.27 4.85 -2.02
CA LEU A 250 16.70 6.02 -2.68
C LEU A 250 16.85 7.28 -1.81
N PHE A 251 16.67 7.15 -0.49
CA PHE A 251 16.58 8.29 0.43
C PHE A 251 17.83 8.56 1.28
N SER A 252 18.76 7.61 1.40
CA SER A 252 20.02 7.77 2.12
C SER A 252 21.03 8.69 1.42
N SER A 253 20.88 8.90 0.11
CA SER A 253 21.70 9.85 -0.66
C SER A 253 21.42 11.32 -0.28
N THR A 254 22.48 12.11 -0.13
CA THR A 254 22.50 13.50 0.33
C THR A 254 21.88 14.51 -0.66
N ASN A 255 21.71 14.15 -1.93
CA ASN A 255 21.14 15.07 -2.92
C ASN A 255 19.60 15.12 -2.86
N ASN A 256 19.09 16.04 -2.01
CA ASN A 256 17.66 16.21 -1.76
C ASN A 256 16.87 16.74 -2.97
N LYS A 257 17.49 17.44 -3.93
CA LYS A 257 16.78 18.18 -4.99
C LYS A 257 16.13 17.28 -6.07
N ALA A 258 16.51 16.01 -6.17
CA ALA A 258 16.03 15.09 -7.22
C ALA A 258 15.33 13.83 -6.68
N LYS A 259 14.91 13.79 -5.41
CA LYS A 259 14.32 12.59 -4.79
C LYS A 259 13.00 12.17 -5.47
N ILE A 260 12.15 13.14 -5.82
CA ILE A 260 10.88 12.89 -6.54
C ILE A 260 11.13 12.25 -7.90
N PHE A 261 12.04 12.82 -8.68
CA PHE A 261 12.35 12.33 -10.01
C PHE A 261 12.97 10.93 -9.96
N ARG A 262 13.85 10.67 -8.97
CA ARG A 262 14.41 9.33 -8.75
C ARG A 262 13.33 8.31 -8.39
N PHE A 263 12.33 8.68 -7.59
CA PHE A 263 11.20 7.82 -7.27
C PHE A 263 10.36 7.50 -8.52
N PHE A 264 9.93 8.51 -9.28
CA PHE A 264 9.17 8.28 -10.51
C PHE A 264 9.96 7.47 -11.54
N LYS A 265 11.25 7.79 -11.74
CA LYS A 265 12.13 7.01 -12.62
C LYS A 265 12.22 5.55 -12.17
N PHE A 266 12.31 5.30 -10.87
CA PHE A 266 12.36 3.95 -10.30
C PHE A 266 11.10 3.13 -10.62
N ILE A 267 9.95 3.77 -10.88
CA ILE A 267 8.70 3.09 -11.28
C ILE A 267 8.51 3.06 -12.80
N ILE A 268 8.76 4.18 -13.47
CA ILE A 268 8.58 4.32 -14.92
C ILE A 268 9.50 3.36 -15.68
N THR A 269 10.78 3.25 -15.30
CA THR A 269 11.74 2.39 -16.00
C THR A 269 11.32 0.92 -16.03
N PRO A 270 11.05 0.23 -14.89
CA PRO A 270 10.58 -1.16 -14.94
C PRO A 270 9.22 -1.28 -15.63
N THR A 271 8.33 -0.29 -15.53
CA THR A 271 7.04 -0.31 -16.26
C THR A 271 7.26 -0.36 -17.77
N ILE A 272 8.10 0.53 -18.31
CA ILE A 272 8.43 0.56 -19.75
C ILE A 272 9.08 -0.76 -20.17
N VAL A 273 10.08 -1.23 -19.42
CA VAL A 273 10.82 -2.46 -19.77
C VAL A 273 9.88 -3.66 -19.79
N LEU A 274 9.05 -3.82 -18.75
CA LEU A 274 8.15 -4.97 -18.67
C LEU A 274 7.06 -4.90 -19.75
N LEU A 275 6.44 -3.75 -20.00
CA LEU A 275 5.46 -3.61 -21.08
C LEU A 275 6.08 -3.90 -22.45
N PHE A 276 7.28 -3.36 -22.72
CA PHE A 276 8.01 -3.66 -23.95
C PHE A 276 8.33 -5.15 -24.10
N CYS A 277 8.80 -5.80 -23.02
CA CYS A 277 9.12 -7.22 -23.05
C CYS A 277 7.88 -8.10 -23.28
N ASN A 278 6.73 -7.79 -22.66
CA ASN A 278 5.51 -8.58 -22.91
C ASN A 278 4.99 -8.43 -24.34
N GLU A 279 5.19 -7.28 -24.98
CA GLU A 279 4.67 -7.01 -26.32
C GLU A 279 5.59 -7.51 -27.45
N PHE A 280 6.90 -7.36 -27.29
CA PHE A 280 7.86 -7.49 -28.39
C PHE A 280 8.91 -8.60 -28.22
N VAL A 281 8.99 -9.26 -27.06
CA VAL A 281 9.96 -10.33 -26.83
C VAL A 281 9.24 -11.66 -26.78
N ASP A 282 9.48 -12.50 -27.80
CA ASP A 282 8.92 -13.85 -27.88
C ASP A 282 10.05 -14.90 -27.86
N ILE A 283 10.55 -15.16 -26.66
CA ILE A 283 11.58 -16.19 -26.41
C ILE A 283 11.10 -17.03 -25.23
N PRO A 284 10.84 -18.35 -25.38
CA PRO A 284 10.12 -19.15 -24.39
C PRO A 284 10.63 -19.00 -22.94
N PHE A 285 11.94 -19.14 -22.71
CA PHE A 285 12.52 -18.97 -21.38
C PHE A 285 12.41 -17.55 -20.83
N VAL A 286 12.54 -16.54 -21.70
CA VAL A 286 12.40 -15.12 -21.31
C VAL A 286 10.95 -14.82 -20.99
N ASN A 287 10.01 -15.42 -21.72
CA ASN A 287 8.57 -15.22 -21.52
C ASN A 287 8.15 -15.63 -20.11
N ASP A 288 8.62 -16.76 -19.58
CA ASP A 288 8.29 -17.21 -18.21
C ASP A 288 8.79 -16.22 -17.14
N VAL A 289 10.03 -15.75 -17.28
CA VAL A 289 10.63 -14.79 -16.34
C VAL A 289 9.93 -13.44 -16.44
N VAL A 290 9.69 -12.95 -17.65
CA VAL A 290 8.98 -11.68 -17.91
C VAL A 290 7.55 -11.77 -17.36
N PHE A 291 6.85 -12.88 -17.58
CA PHE A 291 5.51 -13.10 -17.04
C PHE A 291 5.51 -13.06 -15.51
N ALA A 292 6.44 -13.76 -14.85
CA ALA A 292 6.55 -13.76 -13.39
C ALA A 292 6.84 -12.35 -12.83
N LEU A 293 7.80 -11.63 -13.42
CA LEU A 293 8.15 -10.27 -13.02
C LEU A 293 6.99 -9.29 -13.28
N SER A 294 6.28 -9.44 -14.39
CA SER A 294 5.12 -8.62 -14.75
C SER A 294 3.95 -8.90 -13.83
N GLY A 295 3.69 -10.16 -13.48
CA GLY A 295 2.68 -10.53 -12.49
C GLY A 295 2.95 -9.88 -11.12
N ILE A 296 4.21 -9.83 -10.67
CA ILE A 296 4.57 -9.20 -9.39
C ILE A 296 4.52 -7.67 -9.49
N PHE A 297 5.13 -7.08 -10.51
CA PHE A 297 5.28 -5.64 -10.60
C PHE A 297 4.09 -4.96 -11.27
N LEU A 298 3.75 -5.34 -12.51
CA LEU A 298 2.62 -4.74 -13.23
C LEU A 298 1.29 -5.14 -12.56
N PHE A 299 0.97 -6.42 -12.47
CA PHE A 299 -0.34 -6.84 -11.97
C PHE A 299 -0.50 -6.59 -10.45
N ARG A 300 0.38 -7.17 -9.61
CA ARG A 300 0.23 -7.10 -8.14
C ARG A 300 0.54 -5.73 -7.55
N THR A 301 1.49 -4.96 -8.12
CA THR A 301 1.89 -3.67 -7.53
C THR A 301 1.17 -2.48 -8.17
N LEU A 302 0.97 -2.47 -9.48
CA LEU A 302 0.34 -1.34 -10.19
C LEU A 302 -1.17 -1.56 -10.42
N TYR A 303 -1.59 -2.70 -10.95
CA TYR A 303 -2.98 -2.88 -11.43
C TYR A 303 -3.95 -3.50 -10.42
N THR A 304 -3.51 -3.99 -9.27
CA THR A 304 -4.45 -4.56 -8.29
C THR A 304 -5.47 -3.52 -7.82
N SER A 305 -5.05 -2.26 -7.60
CA SER A 305 -5.98 -1.18 -7.28
C SER A 305 -6.93 -0.84 -8.45
N THR A 306 -6.51 -1.04 -9.71
CA THR A 306 -7.40 -0.94 -10.89
C THR A 306 -8.52 -1.97 -10.80
N LEU A 307 -8.16 -3.25 -10.63
CA LEU A 307 -9.12 -4.35 -10.52
C LEU A 307 -10.10 -4.16 -9.37
N MET A 308 -9.60 -3.84 -8.17
CA MET A 308 -10.44 -3.63 -7.00
C MET A 308 -11.38 -2.43 -7.15
N THR A 309 -11.00 -1.42 -7.94
CA THR A 309 -11.89 -0.28 -8.21
C THR A 309 -13.09 -0.71 -9.03
N VAL A 310 -12.89 -1.50 -10.08
CA VAL A 310 -13.97 -2.01 -10.92
C VAL A 310 -14.91 -2.88 -10.09
N TYR A 311 -14.34 -3.86 -9.36
CA TYR A 311 -15.11 -4.79 -8.55
C TYR A 311 -16.05 -4.11 -7.57
N TYR A 312 -15.53 -3.17 -6.78
CA TYR A 312 -16.32 -2.56 -5.73
C TYR A 312 -17.35 -1.56 -6.27
N ASN A 313 -17.06 -0.83 -7.35
CA ASN A 313 -18.07 0.06 -7.95
C ASN A 313 -19.24 -0.76 -8.51
N VAL A 314 -18.95 -1.81 -9.28
CA VAL A 314 -19.99 -2.67 -9.89
C VAL A 314 -20.77 -3.45 -8.84
N PHE A 315 -20.09 -3.98 -7.81
CA PHE A 315 -20.77 -4.72 -6.73
C PHE A 315 -21.74 -3.82 -5.94
N LEU A 316 -21.31 -2.61 -5.57
CA LEU A 316 -22.09 -1.69 -4.72
C LEU A 316 -23.24 -0.98 -5.44
N GLU A 317 -23.40 -1.17 -6.76
CA GLU A 317 -24.59 -0.72 -7.48
C GLU A 317 -25.85 -1.45 -7.03
N ASN A 318 -25.72 -2.73 -6.67
CA ASN A 318 -26.84 -3.60 -6.32
C ASN A 318 -26.78 -4.14 -4.88
N HIS A 319 -25.75 -3.77 -4.12
CA HIS A 319 -25.52 -4.24 -2.75
C HIS A 319 -25.41 -3.08 -1.75
N PRO A 320 -25.84 -3.27 -0.50
CA PRO A 320 -25.90 -2.21 0.51
C PRO A 320 -24.50 -1.74 0.95
N TYR A 321 -24.34 -0.44 1.22
CA TYR A 321 -23.11 0.02 1.85
C TYR A 321 -22.97 -0.52 3.28
N THR A 322 -21.73 -0.64 3.74
CA THR A 322 -21.43 -1.13 5.09
C THR A 322 -21.69 -0.10 6.18
N TYR A 323 -21.78 1.19 5.88
CA TYR A 323 -21.90 2.26 6.89
C TYR A 323 -20.83 2.16 7.99
N PHE A 324 -19.60 1.80 7.61
CA PHE A 324 -18.45 1.55 8.49
C PHE A 324 -18.60 0.38 9.49
N SER A 325 -19.65 -0.45 9.38
CA SER A 325 -19.86 -1.61 10.28
C SER A 325 -18.82 -2.73 10.13
N HIS A 326 -17.95 -2.68 9.12
CA HIS A 326 -16.75 -3.52 9.04
C HIS A 326 -15.71 -3.16 10.14
N ILE A 327 -15.86 -2.01 10.80
CA ILE A 327 -15.09 -1.62 11.99
C ILE A 327 -15.79 -2.23 13.21
N SER A 328 -15.07 -3.08 13.96
CA SER A 328 -15.62 -3.85 15.08
C SER A 328 -16.36 -3.03 16.15
N ILE A 329 -15.96 -1.77 16.37
CA ILE A 329 -16.63 -0.87 17.32
C ILE A 329 -17.96 -0.36 16.76
N ILE A 330 -18.01 -0.07 15.45
CA ILE A 330 -19.21 0.46 14.79
C ILE A 330 -20.23 -0.66 14.54
N ASN A 331 -19.76 -1.88 14.28
CA ASN A 331 -20.58 -3.08 14.14
C ASN A 331 -21.56 -3.29 15.32
N LYS A 332 -21.18 -2.82 16.52
CA LYS A 332 -22.04 -2.88 17.73
C LYS A 332 -23.27 -1.97 17.65
N PHE A 333 -23.27 -0.99 16.77
CA PHE A 333 -24.33 0.02 16.62
C PHE A 333 -25.01 -0.03 15.26
N VAL A 334 -24.30 -0.50 14.24
CA VAL A 334 -24.78 -0.62 12.86
C VAL A 334 -24.56 -2.04 12.42
N GLU A 335 -25.64 -2.73 12.06
CA GLU A 335 -25.59 -4.12 11.59
C GLU A 335 -24.77 -4.22 10.30
N TYR A 336 -23.90 -5.23 10.25
CA TYR A 336 -23.10 -5.51 9.06
C TYR A 336 -23.94 -6.26 8.04
N PRO A 337 -24.09 -5.76 6.80
CA PRO A 337 -25.11 -6.27 5.88
C PRO A 337 -24.69 -7.54 5.12
N TYR A 338 -23.52 -8.10 5.40
CA TYR A 338 -22.96 -9.26 4.71
C TYR A 338 -22.66 -10.41 5.67
N GLN A 339 -22.49 -11.63 5.15
CA GLN A 339 -22.22 -12.82 5.96
C GLN A 339 -20.71 -13.03 6.17
N ASP A 340 -19.92 -12.80 5.13
CA ASP A 340 -18.48 -12.92 5.11
C ASP A 340 -17.78 -11.57 5.17
N GLN A 341 -16.44 -11.57 5.28
CA GLN A 341 -15.66 -10.34 5.14
C GLN A 341 -15.93 -9.70 3.79
N LEU A 342 -16.05 -8.36 3.76
CA LEU A 342 -16.41 -7.61 2.55
C LEU A 342 -15.58 -7.97 1.32
N GLY A 343 -14.27 -8.18 1.48
CA GLY A 343 -13.40 -8.59 0.38
C GLY A 343 -13.76 -9.97 -0.19
N ILE A 344 -14.21 -10.91 0.64
CA ILE A 344 -14.70 -12.23 0.21
C ILE A 344 -16.01 -12.07 -0.56
N GLU A 345 -16.97 -11.34 -0.02
CA GLU A 345 -18.27 -11.10 -0.65
C GLU A 345 -18.13 -10.48 -2.05
N VAL A 346 -17.29 -9.44 -2.15
CA VAL A 346 -17.01 -8.79 -3.44
C VAL A 346 -16.23 -9.73 -4.36
N GLY A 347 -15.22 -10.45 -3.86
CA GLY A 347 -14.39 -11.28 -4.72
C GLY A 347 -15.13 -12.49 -5.28
N THR A 348 -15.91 -13.19 -4.46
CA THR A 348 -16.73 -14.34 -4.88
C THR A 348 -17.87 -13.93 -5.82
N TYR A 349 -18.31 -12.67 -5.78
CA TYR A 349 -19.27 -12.14 -6.76
C TYR A 349 -18.72 -12.11 -8.20
N PHE A 350 -17.42 -11.83 -8.38
CA PHE A 350 -16.80 -11.78 -9.72
C PHE A 350 -16.15 -13.10 -10.14
N ILE A 351 -15.64 -13.87 -9.20
CA ILE A 351 -14.85 -15.06 -9.45
C ILE A 351 -15.47 -16.23 -8.70
N ASP A 352 -15.83 -17.28 -9.43
CA ASP A 352 -16.38 -18.52 -8.89
C ASP A 352 -15.29 -19.37 -8.22
N ILE A 353 -14.71 -18.80 -7.16
CA ILE A 353 -13.75 -19.42 -6.27
C ILE A 353 -14.24 -19.16 -4.85
N ASP A 354 -14.45 -20.24 -4.10
CA ASP A 354 -14.87 -20.16 -2.70
C ASP A 354 -13.88 -19.32 -1.89
N LYS A 355 -14.42 -18.38 -1.11
CA LYS A 355 -13.68 -17.42 -0.28
C LYS A 355 -12.59 -16.62 -1.03
N PHE A 356 -12.78 -16.29 -2.31
CA PHE A 356 -11.86 -15.42 -3.03
C PHE A 356 -11.87 -14.00 -2.46
N ASN A 357 -10.78 -13.60 -1.83
CA ASN A 357 -10.70 -12.31 -1.13
C ASN A 357 -10.18 -11.17 -2.02
N ALA A 358 -11.08 -10.29 -2.45
CA ALA A 358 -10.82 -9.02 -3.13
C ALA A 358 -10.43 -7.90 -2.13
N ASN A 359 -9.24 -8.03 -1.56
CA ASN A 359 -8.65 -7.02 -0.67
C ASN A 359 -8.41 -5.69 -1.40
N ALA A 360 -8.98 -4.61 -0.90
CA ALA A 360 -8.92 -3.28 -1.51
C ALA A 360 -8.28 -2.23 -0.59
N ASN A 361 -7.75 -1.17 -1.21
CA ASN A 361 -7.16 -0.04 -0.52
C ASN A 361 -8.19 0.72 0.34
N PHE A 362 -7.70 1.54 1.27
CA PHE A 362 -8.55 2.26 2.23
C PHE A 362 -9.57 3.24 1.60
N PHE A 363 -9.31 3.82 0.42
CA PHE A 363 -10.30 4.68 -0.25
C PHE A 363 -11.54 3.88 -0.70
N ILE A 364 -11.33 2.62 -1.08
CA ILE A 364 -12.40 1.70 -1.46
C ILE A 364 -13.05 1.15 -0.20
N THR A 365 -12.29 0.44 0.64
CA THR A 365 -12.81 -0.29 1.79
C THR A 365 -13.50 0.60 2.83
N ASP A 366 -12.86 1.69 3.24
CA ASP A 366 -13.42 2.58 4.27
C ASP A 366 -14.19 3.77 3.68
N GLY A 367 -13.97 4.07 2.40
CA GLY A 367 -14.62 5.17 1.71
C GLY A 367 -15.84 4.71 0.92
N LEU A 368 -15.59 4.20 -0.29
CA LEU A 368 -16.63 3.79 -1.24
C LEU A 368 -17.60 2.77 -0.62
N SER A 369 -17.09 1.72 0.03
CA SER A 369 -17.91 0.66 0.60
C SER A 369 -18.64 1.05 1.88
N SER A 370 -18.30 2.18 2.49
CA SER A 370 -18.95 2.66 3.72
C SER A 370 -20.20 3.46 3.42
N ILE A 371 -20.07 4.54 2.64
CA ILE A 371 -21.17 5.49 2.37
C ILE A 371 -21.08 6.03 0.93
N GLY A 372 -20.60 5.19 0.01
CA GLY A 372 -20.46 5.53 -1.40
C GLY A 372 -19.43 6.63 -1.64
N LEU A 373 -19.70 7.46 -2.65
CA LEU A 373 -18.78 8.49 -3.12
C LEU A 373 -18.41 9.53 -2.05
N SER A 374 -19.34 9.83 -1.14
CA SER A 374 -19.11 10.75 -0.02
C SER A 374 -18.04 10.22 0.95
N GLY A 375 -17.96 8.89 1.11
CA GLY A 375 -17.03 8.23 2.01
C GLY A 375 -15.58 8.35 1.54
N ILE A 376 -15.35 8.32 0.23
CA ILE A 376 -14.03 8.56 -0.37
C ILE A 376 -13.45 9.91 0.07
N ILE A 377 -14.29 10.95 0.06
CA ILE A 377 -13.89 12.30 0.44
C ILE A 377 -13.56 12.32 1.94
N LEU A 378 -14.49 11.81 2.76
CA LEU A 378 -14.35 11.77 4.21
C LEU A 378 -13.09 11.01 4.66
N ILE A 379 -12.83 9.83 4.10
CA ILE A 379 -11.68 9.03 4.48
C ILE A 379 -10.36 9.67 4.02
N GLY A 380 -10.36 10.42 2.91
CA GLY A 380 -9.21 11.23 2.49
C GLY A 380 -8.80 12.24 3.55
N PHE A 381 -9.75 13.01 4.08
CA PHE A 381 -9.50 13.95 5.19
C PHE A 381 -9.05 13.25 6.46
N PHE A 382 -9.71 12.15 6.82
CA PHE A 382 -9.36 11.41 8.03
C PHE A 382 -7.95 10.83 7.94
N CYS A 383 -7.57 10.25 6.80
CA CYS A 383 -6.20 9.78 6.55
C CYS A 383 -5.18 10.94 6.59
N SER A 384 -5.53 12.13 6.10
CA SER A 384 -4.69 13.33 6.23
C SER A 384 -4.42 13.70 7.69
N PHE A 385 -5.45 13.61 8.54
CA PHE A 385 -5.32 13.81 9.98
C PHE A 385 -4.40 12.76 10.61
N ILE A 386 -4.52 11.49 10.23
CA ILE A 386 -3.60 10.43 10.68
C ILE A 386 -2.16 10.71 10.25
N PHE A 387 -1.93 11.13 9.01
CA PHE A 387 -0.60 11.51 8.52
C PHE A 387 -0.03 12.73 9.26
N TYR A 388 -0.89 13.68 9.64
CA TYR A 388 -0.52 14.79 10.51
C TYR A 388 -0.08 14.33 11.91
N LEU A 389 -0.79 13.37 12.51
CA LEU A 389 -0.38 12.77 13.77
C LEU A 389 0.97 12.06 13.62
N PHE A 390 1.13 11.25 12.58
CA PHE A 390 2.38 10.55 12.29
C PHE A 390 3.57 11.52 12.20
N ASP A 391 3.42 12.59 11.43
CA ASP A 391 4.45 13.61 11.30
C ASP A 391 4.76 14.29 12.64
N SER A 392 3.74 14.58 13.44
CA SER A 392 3.89 15.21 14.76
C SER A 392 4.64 14.31 15.75
N PHE A 393 4.38 13.00 15.75
CA PHE A 393 5.15 12.03 16.54
C PHE A 393 6.57 11.79 15.98
N SER A 394 6.78 11.99 14.68
CA SER A 394 8.09 11.85 14.04
C SER A 394 9.03 13.06 14.21
N LEU A 395 8.54 14.19 14.75
CA LEU A 395 9.25 15.47 14.77
C LEU A 395 10.68 15.41 15.34
N ASN A 396 10.89 14.63 16.40
CA ASN A 396 12.17 14.53 17.10
C ASN A 396 13.00 13.30 16.65
N SER A 397 12.51 12.55 15.67
CA SER A 397 13.11 11.31 15.18
C SER A 397 13.97 11.54 13.94
N ASN A 398 14.75 10.52 13.56
CA ASN A 398 15.47 10.54 12.29
C ASN A 398 14.47 10.55 11.11
N LYS A 399 14.54 11.57 10.26
CA LYS A 399 13.62 11.71 9.10
C LYS A 399 13.67 10.53 8.13
N LEU A 400 14.84 9.91 7.92
CA LEU A 400 14.96 8.73 7.07
C LEU A 400 14.18 7.55 7.67
N LEU A 401 14.23 7.37 8.99
CA LEU A 401 13.43 6.36 9.68
C LEU A 401 11.93 6.60 9.46
N GLY A 402 11.47 7.84 9.66
CA GLY A 402 10.08 8.20 9.39
C GLY A 402 9.64 7.88 7.95
N ILE A 403 10.50 8.17 6.95
CA ILE A 403 10.24 7.86 5.54
C ILE A 403 10.13 6.34 5.32
N LEU A 404 11.03 5.54 5.91
CA LEU A 404 10.97 4.09 5.75
C LEU A 404 9.69 3.51 6.38
N LEU A 405 9.36 3.91 7.60
CA LEU A 405 8.20 3.37 8.32
C LEU A 405 6.87 3.76 7.68
N ILE A 406 6.73 5.01 7.21
CA ILE A 406 5.50 5.40 6.49
C ILE A 406 5.39 4.66 5.15
N SER A 407 6.50 4.31 4.51
CA SER A 407 6.47 3.52 3.27
C SER A 407 5.89 2.13 3.53
N VAL A 408 6.31 1.48 4.62
CA VAL A 408 5.75 0.19 5.04
C VAL A 408 4.25 0.31 5.31
N ALA A 409 3.84 1.33 6.07
CA ALA A 409 2.42 1.55 6.36
C ALA A 409 1.59 1.82 5.09
N CYS A 410 2.13 2.55 4.11
CA CYS A 410 1.43 2.81 2.86
C CYS A 410 1.26 1.56 1.99
N VAL A 411 2.20 0.60 2.03
CA VAL A 411 2.02 -0.70 1.36
C VAL A 411 0.83 -1.46 1.96
N VAL A 412 0.58 -1.32 3.26
CA VAL A 412 -0.63 -1.88 3.89
C VAL A 412 -1.88 -1.11 3.47
N LEU A 413 -1.86 0.23 3.48
CA LEU A 413 -2.99 1.07 3.03
C LEU A 413 -3.42 0.81 1.59
N MET A 414 -2.48 0.40 0.73
CA MET A 414 -2.76 0.04 -0.66
C MET A 414 -3.62 -1.22 -0.81
N ASN A 415 -3.78 -2.03 0.24
CA ASN A 415 -4.42 -3.34 0.16
C ASN A 415 -5.44 -3.60 1.28
N VAL A 416 -5.50 -2.74 2.31
CA VAL A 416 -6.34 -2.95 3.50
C VAL A 416 -6.90 -1.62 3.98
N SER A 417 -7.97 -1.67 4.79
CA SER A 417 -8.52 -0.50 5.49
C SER A 417 -7.48 0.28 6.30
N LEU A 418 -7.71 1.58 6.41
CA LEU A 418 -7.00 2.53 7.27
C LEU A 418 -7.10 2.11 8.74
N PHE A 419 -8.27 1.65 9.19
CA PHE A 419 -8.47 1.24 10.59
C PHE A 419 -7.67 -0.01 10.94
N THR A 420 -7.67 -1.02 10.06
CA THR A 420 -6.78 -2.18 10.21
C THR A 420 -5.33 -1.75 10.11
N THR A 421 -4.97 -0.82 9.23
CA THR A 421 -3.60 -0.32 9.13
C THR A 421 -3.13 0.40 10.40
N LEU A 422 -4.01 1.17 11.04
CA LEU A 422 -3.75 1.86 12.30
C LEU A 422 -3.43 0.86 13.42
N VAL A 423 -4.24 -0.18 13.56
CA VAL A 423 -4.16 -1.12 14.70
C VAL A 423 -3.26 -2.32 14.39
N SER A 424 -3.60 -3.10 13.36
CA SER A 424 -2.90 -4.34 13.00
C SER A 424 -1.78 -4.14 11.98
N GLY A 425 -1.89 -3.15 11.10
CA GLY A 425 -0.83 -2.80 10.14
C GLY A 425 0.34 -2.02 10.75
N GLY A 426 0.28 -1.68 12.04
CA GLY A 426 1.43 -1.17 12.79
C GLY A 426 1.65 0.34 12.74
N LEU A 427 0.80 1.11 12.06
CA LEU A 427 0.99 2.56 11.95
C LEU A 427 0.97 3.25 13.32
N LEU A 428 0.09 2.83 14.24
CA LEU A 428 0.07 3.36 15.60
C LEU A 428 1.35 2.99 16.37
N PHE A 429 1.87 1.77 16.21
CA PHE A 429 3.16 1.40 16.79
C PHE A 429 4.29 2.26 16.27
N PHE A 430 4.33 2.56 14.96
CA PHE A 430 5.33 3.47 14.42
C PHE A 430 5.26 4.86 15.03
N MET A 431 4.06 5.42 15.26
CA MET A 431 3.92 6.70 15.96
C MET A 431 4.51 6.65 17.37
N LEU A 432 4.19 5.60 18.14
CA LEU A 432 4.70 5.41 19.49
C LEU A 432 6.22 5.24 19.52
N LEU A 433 6.76 4.44 18.59
CA LEU A 433 8.18 4.20 18.44
C LEU A 433 8.89 5.51 18.06
N LEU A 434 8.47 6.20 17.01
CA LEU A 434 9.11 7.45 16.56
C LEU A 434 9.11 8.56 17.62
N ASN A 435 8.18 8.53 18.59
CA ASN A 435 8.15 9.48 19.68
C ASN A 435 9.25 9.26 20.75
N ASN A 436 10.07 8.22 20.66
CA ASN A 436 11.19 7.97 21.57
C ASN A 436 12.52 8.48 21.01
N ASN A 437 13.18 9.39 21.73
CA ASN A 437 14.41 10.05 21.26
C ASN A 437 15.67 9.16 21.27
N ASN A 438 15.64 8.05 21.99
CA ASN A 438 16.83 7.23 22.27
C ASN A 438 16.81 5.88 21.54
N ILE A 439 16.18 5.81 20.37
CA ILE A 439 16.08 4.55 19.60
C ILE A 439 17.35 4.28 18.78
N ILE A 440 17.98 5.34 18.25
CA ILE A 440 19.19 5.26 17.44
C ILE A 440 20.39 5.60 18.33
N LYS A 441 21.49 4.84 18.19
CA LYS A 441 22.77 5.15 18.84
C LYS A 441 23.21 6.54 18.38
N LYS A 442 23.34 7.47 19.33
CA LYS A 442 23.93 8.79 19.08
C LYS A 442 25.42 8.68 18.82
#